data_AF-A0A947W3U5-F1
#
_entry.id   AF-A0A947W3U5-F1
#
_cell.length_a   1.000
_cell.length_b   1.000
_cell.length_c   1.000
_cell.angle_alpha   90.00
_cell.angle_beta   90.00
_cell.angle_gamma   90.00
#
_symmetry.space_group_name_H-M   'P 1'
#
loop_
_entity.id
_entity.type
_entity.pdbx_description
1 polymer ?
#
loop_
_entity_poly.entity_id
_entity_poly.type
_entity_poly.pdbx_seq_one_letter_code
_entity_poly.pdbx_strand_id
1 'polypeptide(L)'
;MVTIKQIVSVSAASIILIAMMGLILFSDKGFMDMKRLQNVKITIASRNAEVETENKELYRKINRLKSDPAYIENIARQEMGMVGVDDVVLKFQEKPRRK
;
A
#
# COMPACT_ATOMS: atom_id res chain seq x y z
N MET A 1 -57.17 -31.98 -10.51
CA MET A 1 -56.80 -32.26 -9.10
C MET A 1 -55.30 -32.54 -9.06
N VAL A 2 -54.53 -31.66 -8.42
CA VAL A 2 -53.09 -31.90 -8.24
C VAL A 2 -52.94 -33.02 -7.22
N THR A 3 -52.20 -34.07 -7.58
CA THR A 3 -51.97 -35.20 -6.66
C THR A 3 -50.90 -34.82 -5.64
N ILE A 4 -51.02 -35.27 -4.39
CA ILE A 4 -50.08 -34.96 -3.30
C ILE A 4 -48.62 -35.27 -3.70
N LYS A 5 -48.42 -36.32 -4.50
CA LYS A 5 -47.10 -36.69 -5.05
C LYS A 5 -46.46 -35.59 -5.89
N GLN A 6 -47.24 -34.87 -6.70
CA GLN A 6 -46.75 -33.78 -7.54
C GLN A 6 -46.32 -32.56 -6.71
N ILE A 7 -47.07 -32.23 -5.65
CA ILE A 7 -46.70 -31.13 -4.75
C ILE A 7 -45.37 -31.43 -4.07
N VAL A 8 -45.22 -32.64 -3.51
CA VAL A 8 -43.98 -33.07 -2.84
C VAL A 8 -42.79 -33.04 -3.80
N SER A 9 -42.94 -33.51 -5.04
CA SER A 9 -41.85 -33.46 -6.03
C SER A 9 -41.45 -32.03 -6.40
N VAL A 10 -42.42 -31.12 -6.52
CA VAL A 10 -42.15 -29.71 -6.84
C VAL A 10 -41.47 -29.01 -5.66
N SER A 11 -41.93 -29.25 -4.43
CA SER A 11 -41.30 -28.72 -3.22
C SER A 11 -39.85 -29.20 -3.09
N ALA A 12 -39.60 -30.49 -3.33
CA ALA A 12 -38.25 -31.05 -3.28
C ALA A 12 -37.34 -30.42 -4.35
N ALA A 13 -37.83 -30.25 -5.59
CA ALA A 13 -37.07 -29.61 -6.66
C ALA A 13 -36.74 -28.14 -6.31
N SER A 14 -37.69 -27.39 -5.75
CA SER A 14 -37.48 -26.01 -5.30
C SER A 14 -36.43 -25.91 -4.20
N ILE A 15 -36.45 -26.82 -3.23
CA ILE A 15 -35.44 -26.85 -2.15
C ILE A 15 -34.05 -27.13 -2.71
N ILE A 16 -33.93 -28.08 -3.65
CA ILE A 16 -32.65 -28.39 -4.31
C ILE A 16 -32.14 -27.17 -5.09
N LEU A 17 -33.02 -26.48 -5.82
CA LEU A 17 -32.64 -25.28 -6.56
C LEU A 17 -32.10 -24.18 -5.64
N ILE A 18 -32.77 -23.94 -4.51
CA ILE A 18 -32.33 -22.95 -3.51
C ILE A 18 -30.99 -23.36 -2.90
N ALA A 19 -30.80 -24.64 -2.59
CA ALA A 19 -29.53 -25.16 -2.06
C ALA A 19 -28.39 -24.97 -3.08
N MET A 20 -28.62 -25.26 -4.36
CA MET A 20 -27.64 -25.04 -5.44
C MET A 20 -27.30 -23.54 -5.59
N MET A 21 -28.30 -22.67 -5.52
CA MET A 21 -28.07 -21.22 -5.59
C MET A 21 -27.26 -20.71 -4.39
N GLY A 22 -27.54 -21.24 -3.19
CA GLY A 22 -26.73 -21.01 -2.00
C GLY A 22 -25.28 -21.45 -2.18
N LEU A 23 -25.05 -22.64 -2.73
CA LEU A 23 -23.69 -23.13 -3.02
C LEU A 23 -22.95 -22.24 -4.01
N ILE A 24 -23.59 -21.76 -5.08
CA ILE A 24 -22.93 -20.87 -6.06
C ILE A 24 -22.55 -19.51 -5.44
N LEU A 25 -23.41 -18.97 -4.57
CA LEU A 25 -23.19 -17.68 -3.93
C LEU A 25 -22.17 -17.75 -2.78
N PHE A 26 -22.21 -18.81 -1.97
CA PHE A 26 -21.41 -18.97 -0.75
C PHE A 26 -20.26 -19.99 -0.88
N SER A 27 -20.00 -20.55 -2.06
CA SER A 27 -18.79 -21.38 -2.26
C SER A 27 -17.53 -20.53 -2.13
N ASP A 28 -16.44 -21.14 -1.68
CA ASP A 28 -15.11 -20.52 -1.57
C ASP A 28 -14.60 -19.91 -2.89
N LYS A 29 -15.13 -20.36 -4.05
CA LYS A 29 -14.86 -19.78 -5.38
C LYS A 29 -16.06 -19.04 -5.97
N GLY A 30 -17.03 -18.71 -5.14
CA GLY A 30 -18.25 -18.03 -5.52
C GLY A 30 -18.01 -16.57 -5.87
N PHE A 31 -19.10 -15.87 -6.19
CA PHE A 31 -19.07 -14.49 -6.65
C PHE A 31 -18.41 -13.52 -5.65
N MET A 32 -18.58 -13.78 -4.35
CA MET A 32 -18.04 -12.91 -3.30
C MET A 32 -16.51 -12.98 -3.21
N ASP A 33 -15.92 -14.17 -3.42
CA ASP A 33 -14.47 -14.34 -3.43
C ASP A 33 -13.85 -13.68 -4.66
N MET A 34 -14.49 -13.80 -5.84
CA MET A 34 -14.05 -13.09 -7.05
C MET A 34 -13.96 -11.57 -6.84
N LYS A 35 -14.98 -10.97 -6.22
CA LYS A 35 -14.97 -9.53 -5.93
C LYS A 35 -13.88 -9.15 -4.93
N ARG A 36 -13.67 -9.97 -3.90
CA ARG A 36 -12.57 -9.79 -2.93
C ARG A 36 -11.21 -9.87 -3.62
N LEU A 37 -10.98 -10.88 -4.45
CA LEU A 37 -9.74 -11.09 -5.19
C LEU A 37 -9.46 -9.95 -6.17
N GLN A 38 -10.48 -9.42 -6.84
CA GLN A 38 -10.33 -8.23 -7.68
C GLN A 38 -9.88 -7.01 -6.87
N ASN A 39 -10.49 -6.76 -5.71
CA ASN A 39 -10.08 -5.65 -4.84
C ASN A 39 -8.64 -5.84 -4.35
N VAL A 40 -8.28 -7.05 -3.90
CA VAL A 40 -6.91 -7.38 -3.47
C VAL A 40 -5.92 -7.15 -4.61
N LYS A 41 -6.25 -7.58 -5.84
CA LYS A 41 -5.42 -7.36 -7.02
C LYS A 41 -5.19 -5.86 -7.28
N ILE A 42 -6.25 -5.04 -7.19
CA ILE A 42 -6.15 -3.58 -7.37
C ILE A 42 -5.26 -2.97 -6.28
N THR A 43 -5.46 -3.34 -5.02
CA THR A 43 -4.65 -2.84 -3.90
C THR A 43 -3.18 -3.21 -4.06
N ILE A 44 -2.87 -4.46 -4.41
CA ILE A 44 -1.50 -4.92 -4.62
C ILE A 44 -0.88 -4.17 -5.82
N ALA A 45 -1.60 -4.02 -6.92
CA ALA A 45 -1.10 -3.29 -8.09
C ALA A 45 -0.79 -1.82 -7.75
N SER A 46 -1.66 -1.15 -6.99
CA SER A 46 -1.42 0.22 -6.53
C SER A 46 -0.19 0.30 -5.63
N ARG A 47 -0.03 -0.64 -4.70
CA ARG A 47 1.12 -0.65 -3.79
C ARG A 47 2.42 -0.91 -4.54
N ASN A 48 2.40 -1.80 -5.53
CA ASN A 48 3.55 -2.05 -6.39
C ASN A 48 3.97 -0.79 -7.16
N ALA A 49 3.01 -0.04 -7.72
CA ALA A 49 3.30 1.21 -8.44
C ALA A 49 3.89 2.29 -7.52
N GLU A 50 3.41 2.39 -6.28
CA GLU A 50 3.95 3.29 -5.27
C GLU A 50 5.39 2.94 -4.92
N VAL A 51 5.67 1.66 -4.62
CA VAL A 51 7.02 1.17 -4.30
C VAL A 51 7.97 1.32 -5.49
N GLU A 52 7.49 1.10 -6.73
CA GLU A 52 8.30 1.33 -7.92
C GLU A 52 8.70 2.79 -8.08
N THR A 53 7.78 3.71 -7.76
CA THR A 53 8.04 5.15 -7.78
C THR A 53 9.07 5.53 -6.73
N GLU A 54 8.89 5.06 -5.49
CA GLU A 54 9.84 5.26 -4.39
C GLU A 54 11.23 4.72 -4.75
N ASN A 55 11.31 3.50 -5.29
CA ASN A 55 12.56 2.91 -5.76
C ASN A 55 13.25 3.80 -6.80
N LYS A 56 12.51 4.29 -7.81
CA LYS A 56 13.08 5.20 -8.82
C LYS A 56 13.65 6.48 -8.20
N GLU A 57 12.95 7.07 -7.23
CA GLU A 57 13.43 8.26 -6.53
C GLU A 57 14.68 7.97 -5.70
N LEU A 58 14.70 6.86 -4.97
CA LEU A 58 15.86 6.42 -4.19
C LEU A 58 17.07 6.18 -5.10
N TYR A 59 16.90 5.53 -6.24
CA TYR A 59 17.99 5.35 -7.21
C TYR A 59 18.52 6.68 -7.73
N ARG A 60 17.66 7.66 -8.02
CA ARG A 60 18.11 9.01 -8.41
C ARG A 60 18.91 9.67 -7.28
N LYS A 61 18.43 9.59 -6.04
CA LYS A 61 19.16 10.13 -4.86
C LYS A 61 20.53 9.47 -4.71
N ILE A 62 20.58 8.14 -4.78
CA ILE A 62 21.84 7.37 -4.71
C ILE A 62 22.80 7.81 -5.81
N ASN A 63 22.33 7.94 -7.05
CA ASN A 63 23.17 8.38 -8.15
C ASN A 63 23.76 9.78 -7.89
N ARG A 64 22.93 10.73 -7.44
CA ARG A 64 23.41 12.08 -7.09
C ARG A 64 24.41 12.06 -5.93
N LEU A 65 24.16 11.28 -4.89
CA LEU A 65 25.11 11.11 -3.78
C LEU A 65 26.44 10.51 -4.22
N LYS A 66 26.48 9.78 -5.35
CA LYS A 66 27.72 9.20 -5.88
C LYS A 66 28.46 10.13 -6.85
N SER A 67 27.74 10.97 -7.60
CA SER A 67 28.32 11.70 -8.75
C SER A 67 28.17 13.21 -8.69
N ASP A 68 27.46 13.78 -7.72
CA ASP A 68 27.15 15.21 -7.61
C ASP A 68 27.71 15.77 -6.28
N PRO A 69 28.96 16.28 -6.26
CA PRO A 69 29.59 16.81 -5.05
C PRO A 69 28.81 17.97 -4.42
N ALA A 70 28.19 18.83 -5.24
CA ALA A 70 27.39 19.96 -4.74
C ALA A 70 26.13 19.47 -4.01
N TYR A 71 25.51 18.39 -4.49
CA TYR A 71 24.40 17.74 -3.78
C TYR A 71 24.82 17.15 -2.44
N ILE A 72 26.00 16.50 -2.38
CA ILE A 72 26.56 15.98 -1.13
C ILE A 72 26.80 17.12 -0.14
N GLU A 73 27.43 18.20 -0.57
CA GLU A 73 27.69 19.38 0.26
C GLU A 73 26.38 19.98 0.80
N ASN A 74 25.37 20.13 -0.05
CA ASN A 74 24.06 20.64 0.39
C ASN A 74 23.42 19.74 1.46
N ILE A 75 23.44 18.42 1.28
CA ILE A 75 22.95 17.47 2.29
C ILE A 75 23.75 17.60 3.59
N ALA A 76 25.08 17.68 3.51
CA ALA A 76 25.94 17.81 4.68
C ALA A 76 25.68 19.10 5.46
N ARG A 77 25.44 20.21 4.77
CA ARG A 77 25.08 21.50 5.38
C ARG A 77 23.69 21.46 6.01
N GLN A 78 22.69 20.91 5.32
CA GLN A 78 21.29 20.94 5.75
C GLN A 78 20.96 19.90 6.82
N GLU A 79 21.40 18.65 6.64
CA GLU A 79 21.03 17.55 7.53
C GLU A 79 22.04 17.33 8.66
N MET A 80 23.32 17.63 8.42
CA MET A 80 24.40 17.40 9.39
C MET A 80 24.96 18.69 10.01
N GLY A 81 24.52 19.87 9.55
CA GLY A 81 25.05 21.15 10.02
C GLY A 81 26.55 21.34 9.75
N MET A 82 27.10 20.60 8.78
CA MET A 82 28.50 20.73 8.41
C MET A 82 28.76 22.08 7.73
N VAL A 83 29.96 22.60 7.95
CA VAL A 83 30.42 23.87 7.37
C VAL A 83 31.55 23.58 6.38
N GLY A 84 31.61 24.37 5.32
CA GLY A 84 32.68 24.33 4.33
C GLY A 84 34.01 24.82 4.92
N VAL A 85 35.10 24.53 4.22
CA VAL A 85 36.45 24.95 4.62
C VAL A 85 36.56 26.48 4.68
N ASP A 86 35.84 27.18 3.81
CA ASP A 86 35.86 28.64 3.69
C ASP A 86 34.75 29.35 4.51
N ASP A 87 34.02 28.62 5.35
CA ASP A 87 32.94 29.18 6.16
C ASP A 87 33.44 29.83 7.46
N VAL A 88 32.80 30.92 7.88
CA VAL A 88 33.08 31.59 9.16
C VAL A 88 32.10 31.11 10.24
N VAL A 89 32.61 30.46 11.29
CA VAL A 89 31.80 29.98 12.42
C VAL A 89 31.71 31.03 13.53
N LEU A 90 30.53 31.59 13.74
CA LEU A 90 30.26 32.51 14.85
C LEU A 90 29.83 31.72 16.10
N LYS A 91 30.71 31.67 17.12
CA LYS A 91 30.37 31.11 18.45
C LYS A 91 29.98 32.23 19.41
N PHE A 92 28.73 32.24 19.85
CA PHE A 92 28.29 33.14 20.90
C PHE A 92 28.63 32.55 22.27
N GLN A 93 29.37 33.30 23.10
CA GLN A 93 29.64 32.94 24.49
C GLN A 93 28.36 33.20 25.32
N GLU A 94 27.88 32.20 26.05
CA GLU A 94 26.81 32.42 27.02
C GLU A 94 27.33 33.33 28.14
N LYS A 95 26.74 34.53 28.26
CA LYS A 95 27.02 35.40 29.40
C LYS A 95 26.60 34.66 30.67
N PRO A 96 27.44 34.60 31.72
CA PRO A 96 27.06 33.96 32.96
C PRO A 96 25.79 34.63 33.48
N ARG A 97 24.72 33.84 33.64
CA ARG A 97 23.49 34.29 34.30
C ARG A 97 23.88 34.77 35.69
N ARG A 98 23.86 36.09 35.91
CA ARG A 98 23.98 36.67 37.25
C ARG A 98 22.81 36.13 38.07
N LYS A 99 23.12 35.33 39.09
CA LYS A 99 22.20 35.00 40.19
C LYS A 99 21.97 36.23 41.05
#